data_AF-A0A8C8MEL4-F1
#
_entry.id   AF-A0A8C8MEL4-F1
#
_cell.length_a   1.000
_cell.length_b   1.000
_cell.length_c   1.000
_cell.angle_alpha   90.00
_cell.angle_beta   90.00
_cell.angle_gamma   90.00
#
_symmetry.space_group_name_H-M   'P 1'
#
loop_
_entity.id
_entity.type
_entity.pdbx_description
1 polymer ?
#
loop_
_entity_poly.entity_id
_entity_poly.type
_entity_poly.pdbx_seq_one_letter_code
_entity_poly.pdbx_strand_id
1 'polypeptide(L)'
;NLGYGRLLPPQKVQRSTLSTEPVIASKKPFKAELVCGKRHSWCTCGHREKQPFCDGTHKAKLCGCKYTANPPYCDSTHKQEFIQSALLKGNTNF
;
A
#
# COMPACT_ATOMS: atom_id res chain seq x y z
N ASN A 1 6.48 -3.69 -38.44
CA ASN A 1 7.06 -3.30 -37.14
C ASN A 1 5.98 -2.91 -36.14
N LEU A 2 5.16 -3.88 -35.71
CA LEU A 2 4.20 -3.71 -34.60
C LEU A 2 4.35 -4.93 -33.69
N GLY A 3 5.39 -4.92 -32.87
CA GLY A 3 5.60 -5.91 -31.83
C GLY A 3 4.72 -5.57 -30.64
N TYR A 4 3.47 -6.04 -30.66
CA TYR A 4 2.60 -6.00 -29.49
C TYR A 4 3.29 -6.77 -28.37
N GLY A 5 3.58 -6.05 -27.29
CA GLY A 5 4.41 -6.50 -26.18
C GLY A 5 3.97 -7.86 -25.65
N ARG A 6 4.96 -8.71 -25.38
CA ARG A 6 4.83 -10.00 -24.71
C ARG A 6 3.83 -9.87 -23.57
N LEU A 7 2.72 -10.60 -23.67
CA LEU A 7 1.89 -10.94 -22.52
C LEU A 7 2.80 -11.64 -21.51
N LEU A 8 3.25 -10.91 -20.49
CA LEU A 8 3.94 -11.54 -19.39
C LEU A 8 2.97 -12.56 -18.77
N PRO A 9 3.41 -13.79 -18.50
CA PRO A 9 2.56 -14.80 -17.89
C PRO A 9 1.98 -14.25 -16.59
N PRO A 10 0.74 -14.62 -16.20
CA PRO A 10 0.16 -14.20 -14.93
C PRO A 10 1.08 -14.68 -13.80
N GLN A 11 1.89 -13.77 -13.28
CA GLN A 11 2.85 -14.10 -12.23
C GLN A 11 2.04 -14.37 -10.95
N LYS A 12 2.37 -15.50 -10.31
CA LYS A 12 1.68 -16.04 -9.14
C LYS A 12 1.50 -14.94 -8.09
N VAL A 13 0.25 -14.59 -7.82
CA VAL A 13 -0.18 -13.58 -6.85
C VAL A 13 0.39 -13.92 -5.47
N GLN A 14 1.40 -13.19 -5.03
CA GLN A 14 1.87 -13.24 -3.64
C GLN A 14 0.89 -12.42 -2.81
N ARG A 15 -0.16 -13.10 -2.30
CA ARG A 15 -1.09 -12.56 -1.31
C ARG A 15 -0.28 -11.90 -0.19
N SER A 16 -0.73 -10.73 0.26
CA SER A 16 -0.05 -9.95 1.30
C SER A 16 0.39 -10.85 2.45
N THR A 17 1.69 -10.90 2.73
CA THR A 17 2.28 -11.73 3.78
C THR A 17 1.99 -11.23 5.20
N LEU A 18 1.24 -10.12 5.35
CA LEU A 18 0.83 -9.63 6.67
C LEU A 18 -0.38 -10.44 7.18
N SER A 19 -0.16 -11.10 8.32
CA SER A 19 -1.25 -11.69 9.11
C SER A 19 -2.29 -10.64 9.48
N THR A 20 -3.56 -11.00 9.38
CA THR A 20 -4.71 -10.17 9.79
C THR A 20 -4.87 -10.11 11.30
N GLU A 21 -4.29 -11.06 12.03
CA GLU A 21 -4.39 -11.15 13.49
C GLU A 21 -3.45 -10.15 14.18
N PRO A 22 -3.89 -9.54 15.30
CA PRO A 22 -3.03 -8.69 16.10
C PRO A 22 -1.96 -9.51 16.82
N VAL A 23 -0.79 -8.90 17.05
CA VAL A 23 0.32 -9.51 17.81
C VAL A 23 0.61 -8.74 19.09
N ILE A 24 1.11 -9.44 20.12
CA ILE A 24 1.53 -8.82 21.38
C ILE A 24 2.81 -8.01 21.11
N ALA A 25 2.68 -6.69 21.00
CA ALA A 25 3.81 -5.82 20.69
C ALA A 25 4.77 -5.62 21.88
N SER A 26 4.26 -5.67 23.11
CA SER A 26 5.06 -5.63 24.34
C SER A 26 4.27 -6.20 25.52
N LYS A 27 4.97 -6.82 26.48
CA LYS A 27 4.40 -7.25 27.77
C LYS A 27 4.37 -6.12 28.81
N LYS A 28 4.88 -4.93 28.47
CA LYS A 28 4.97 -3.73 29.32
C LYS A 28 4.25 -2.56 28.65
N PRO A 29 3.69 -1.61 29.43
CA PRO A 29 3.03 -0.43 28.86
C PRO A 29 4.03 0.48 28.13
N PHE A 30 3.52 1.24 27.16
CA PHE A 30 4.28 2.27 26.45
C PHE A 30 4.05 3.63 27.11
N LYS A 31 5.12 4.32 27.49
CA LYS A 31 5.05 5.74 27.87
C LYS A 31 4.97 6.55 26.58
N ALA A 32 3.95 7.40 26.47
CA ALA A 32 3.75 8.26 25.31
C ALA A 32 3.48 9.69 25.74
N GLU A 33 4.16 10.64 25.10
CA GLU A 33 3.88 12.06 25.24
C GLU A 33 2.80 12.45 24.24
N LEU A 34 1.77 13.13 24.73
CA LEU A 34 0.62 13.56 23.93
C LEU A 34 0.60 15.08 23.84
N VAL A 35 0.43 15.57 22.63
CA VAL A 35 0.24 17.00 22.37
C VAL A 35 -1.26 17.32 22.40
N CYS A 36 -1.65 18.30 23.22
CA CYS A 36 -3.04 18.77 23.30
C CYS A 36 -3.55 19.21 21.92
N GLY A 37 -4.78 18.85 21.58
CA GLY A 37 -5.41 19.16 20.29
C GLY A 37 -4.92 18.32 19.11
N LYS A 38 -3.86 17.50 19.26
CA LYS A 38 -3.38 16.62 18.19
C LYS A 38 -4.06 15.25 18.28
N ARG A 39 -4.63 14.79 17.16
CA ARG A 39 -5.14 13.43 17.03
C ARG A 39 -3.98 12.44 16.93
N HIS A 40 -3.91 11.52 17.88
CA HIS A 40 -2.97 10.41 17.86
C HIS A 40 -3.72 9.13 17.46
N SER A 41 -3.09 8.29 16.64
CA SER A 41 -3.69 7.02 16.21
C SER A 41 -3.04 5.88 16.98
N TRP A 42 -3.82 5.15 17.78
CA TRP A 42 -3.33 4.00 18.54
C TRP A 42 -3.17 2.77 17.63
N CYS A 43 -2.07 2.03 17.79
CA CYS A 43 -1.83 0.79 17.04
C CYS A 43 -2.61 -0.38 17.67
N THR A 44 -3.47 -1.02 16.87
CA THR A 44 -4.25 -2.20 17.31
C THR A 44 -3.71 -3.52 16.78
N CYS A 45 -2.83 -3.49 15.77
CA CYS A 45 -2.35 -4.70 15.11
C CYS A 45 -1.02 -5.23 15.66
N GLY A 46 -0.24 -4.40 16.35
CA GLY A 46 1.03 -4.79 16.97
C GLY A 46 2.21 -5.03 16.01
N HIS A 47 2.00 -5.00 14.69
CA HIS A 47 3.03 -5.29 13.66
C HIS A 47 4.05 -4.17 13.39
N ARG A 48 4.08 -3.12 14.23
CA ARG A 48 4.96 -1.96 14.03
C ARG A 48 5.99 -1.84 15.11
N GLU A 49 7.20 -1.49 14.71
CA GLU A 49 8.30 -1.20 15.63
C GLU A 49 8.08 0.11 16.40
N LYS A 50 7.44 1.11 15.77
CA LYS A 50 7.16 2.43 16.36
C LYS A 50 5.88 2.43 17.22
N GLN A 51 5.77 1.47 18.13
CA GLN A 51 4.70 1.47 19.12
C GLN A 51 4.78 2.71 20.03
N PRO A 52 3.65 3.20 20.56
CA PRO A 52 2.30 2.62 20.51
C PRO A 52 1.42 3.13 19.34
N PHE A 53 1.99 3.94 18.44
CA PHE A 53 1.21 4.65 17.44
C PHE A 53 1.13 3.92 16.10
N CYS A 54 -0.01 4.08 15.45
CA CYS A 54 -0.27 3.58 14.12
C CYS A 54 0.35 4.50 13.06
N ASP A 55 1.07 3.91 12.12
CA ASP A 55 1.65 4.55 10.94
C ASP A 55 0.83 4.29 9.65
N GLY A 56 -0.32 3.62 9.78
CA GLY A 56 -1.28 3.38 8.69
C GLY A 56 -0.80 2.40 7.63
N THR A 57 0.30 1.73 7.84
CA THR A 57 0.98 0.95 6.81
C THR A 57 0.45 -0.50 6.73
N HIS A 58 -0.45 -0.89 7.64
CA HIS A 58 -1.35 -2.05 7.46
C HIS A 58 -2.42 -1.80 6.37
N LYS A 59 -2.61 -0.55 5.93
CA LYS A 59 -3.58 -0.23 4.88
C LYS A 59 -3.04 -0.70 3.53
N ALA A 60 -3.72 -1.67 2.95
CA ALA A 60 -3.47 -2.06 1.58
C ALA A 60 -3.94 -0.95 0.62
N LYS A 61 -3.11 -0.60 -0.36
CA LYS A 61 -3.48 0.30 -1.46
C LYS A 61 -3.96 -0.53 -2.63
N LEU A 62 -5.04 -0.14 -3.28
CA LEU A 62 -5.55 -0.81 -4.48
C LEU A 62 -4.94 -0.22 -5.74
N CYS A 63 -4.75 -1.05 -6.76
CA CYS A 63 -4.18 -0.64 -8.04
C CYS A 63 -5.21 0.08 -8.91
N GLY A 64 -4.96 1.37 -9.15
CA GLY A 64 -5.68 2.18 -10.14
C GLY A 64 -5.13 2.04 -11.56
N CYS A 65 -3.81 1.93 -11.73
CA CYS A 65 -3.17 1.93 -13.05
C CYS A 65 -3.40 0.65 -13.87
N LYS A 66 -3.81 -0.45 -13.24
CA LYS A 66 -4.05 -1.77 -13.85
C LYS A 66 -2.82 -2.50 -14.39
N TYR A 67 -1.62 -1.98 -14.13
CA TYR A 67 -0.35 -2.62 -14.51
C TYR A 67 0.37 -3.30 -13.33
N THR A 68 -0.25 -3.42 -12.16
CA THR A 68 0.38 -4.11 -11.02
C THR A 68 0.64 -5.59 -11.33
N ALA A 69 1.77 -6.11 -10.85
CA ALA A 69 2.07 -7.53 -10.79
C ALA A 69 1.39 -8.24 -9.59
N ASN A 70 0.73 -7.50 -8.69
CA ASN A 70 0.06 -8.05 -7.49
C ASN A 70 -1.41 -7.61 -7.35
N PRO A 71 -2.30 -7.96 -8.30
CA PRO A 71 -3.70 -7.55 -8.24
C PRO A 71 -4.43 -8.13 -7.00
N PRO A 72 -5.34 -7.37 -6.36
CA PRO A 72 -5.79 -6.01 -6.70
C PRO A 72 -4.92 -4.90 -6.09
N TYR A 73 -3.80 -5.22 -5.47
CA TYR A 73 -3.00 -4.30 -4.66
C TYR A 73 -2.03 -3.47 -5.49
N CYS A 74 -1.62 -2.33 -4.95
CA CYS A 74 -0.63 -1.46 -5.55
C CYS A 74 0.78 -1.87 -5.11
N ASP A 75 1.65 -2.13 -6.08
CA ASP A 75 3.08 -2.46 -5.92
C ASP A 75 4.02 -1.31 -6.34
N SER A 76 3.47 -0.11 -6.55
CA SER A 76 4.18 1.07 -7.07
C SER A 76 4.57 1.01 -8.55
N THR A 77 4.12 0.02 -9.32
CA THR A 77 4.30 -0.02 -10.80
C THR A 77 3.87 1.29 -11.45
N HIS A 78 2.80 1.93 -10.94
CA HIS A 78 2.31 3.23 -11.42
C HIS A 78 3.36 4.35 -11.46
N LYS A 79 4.51 4.23 -10.79
CA LYS A 79 5.59 5.22 -10.82
C LYS A 79 6.51 5.08 -12.03
N GLN A 80 6.39 4.01 -12.82
CA GLN A 80 7.19 3.82 -14.03
C GLN A 80 6.79 4.83 -15.12
N GLU A 81 7.77 5.24 -15.92
CA GLU A 81 7.63 6.33 -16.90
C GLU A 81 6.50 6.08 -17.92
N PHE A 82 6.32 4.84 -18.39
CA PHE A 82 5.27 4.52 -19.36
C PHE A 82 3.85 4.67 -18.79
N ILE A 83 3.69 4.65 -17.46
CA ILE A 83 2.40 4.91 -16.80
C ILE A 83 2.26 6.40 -16.52
N GLN A 84 3.32 7.08 -16.08
CA GLN A 84 3.30 8.52 -15.80
C GLN A 84 3.10 9.37 -17.07
N SER A 85 3.59 8.90 -18.22
CA SER A 85 3.43 9.56 -19.53
C SER A 85 2.17 9.12 -20.29
N ALA A 86 1.37 8.21 -19.75
CA ALA A 86 0.16 7.72 -20.42
C ALA A 86 -0.93 8.81 -20.47
N LEU A 87 -1.55 8.98 -21.64
CA LEU A 87 -2.73 9.84 -21.77
C LEU A 87 -3.91 9.20 -21.02
N LEU A 88 -4.41 9.87 -19.98
CA LEU A 88 -5.62 9.45 -19.29
C LEU A 88 -6.80 9.62 -20.25
N LYS A 89 -7.48 8.52 -20.59
CA LYS A 89 -8.72 8.54 -21.37
C LYS A 89 -9.77 9.32 -20.56
N GLY A 90 -10.06 10.56 -20.95
CA GLY A 90 -11.16 11.35 -20.37
C GLY A 90 -10.82 12.72 -19.80
N ASN A 91 -9.60 13.24 -19.94
CA ASN A 91 -9.29 14.64 -19.57
C ASN A 91 -9.38 15.60 -20.77
N THR A 92 -10.40 15.41 -21.62
CA THR A 92 -10.78 16.42 -22.60
C THR A 92 -11.69 17.42 -21.88
N ASN A 93 -11.11 18.54 -21.44
CA ASN A 93 -11.90 19.74 -21.18
C ASN A 93 -12.46 20.20 -22.54
N PHE A 94 -13.67 19.75 -22.87
CA PHE A 94 -14.55 20.43 -23.80
C PHE A 94 -15.69 21.06 -22.99
#